data_AF-A0A1J3IBY8-F1
#
_entry.id   AF-A0A1J3IBY8-F1
#
_cell.length_a   1.000
_cell.length_b   1.000
_cell.length_c   1.000
_cell.angle_alpha   90.00
_cell.angle_beta   90.00
_cell.angle_gamma   90.00
#
_symmetry.space_group_name_H-M   'P 1'
#
loop_
_entity.id
_entity.type
_entity.pdbx_description
1 polymer ?
#
loop_
_entity_poly.entity_id
_entity_poly.type
_entity_poly.pdbx_seq_one_letter_code
_entity_poly.pdbx_strand_id
1 'polypeptide(L)'
;FVSEAFRVFDSMPEKNLVSWKAMIMGYARNGFCREALKLMYRMEAEGFEVDDYIFATILSTCGDIQLNEADSSATCYLETS
;
A
#
# COMPACT_ATOMS: atom_id res chain seq x y z
N PHE A 1 -3.34 -0.26 14.92
CA PHE A 1 -4.06 -1.17 14.00
C PHE A 1 -3.13 -1.92 13.06
N VAL A 2 -2.16 -1.26 12.39
CA VAL A 2 -1.23 -1.93 11.45
C VAL A 2 -0.44 -3.08 12.10
N SER A 3 -0.07 -2.96 13.38
CA SER A 3 0.60 -4.03 14.15
C SER A 3 -0.25 -5.31 14.26
N GLU A 4 -1.54 -5.19 14.58
CA GLU A 4 -2.44 -6.35 14.69
C GLU A 4 -2.74 -6.95 13.33
N ALA A 5 -2.93 -6.11 12.30
CA ALA A 5 -3.06 -6.57 10.92
C ALA A 5 -1.82 -7.35 10.46
N PHE A 6 -0.62 -6.88 10.83
CA PHE A 6 0.63 -7.57 10.52
C PHE A 6 0.73 -8.93 11.21
N ARG A 7 0.28 -9.06 12.47
CA ARG A 7 0.27 -10.36 13.17
C ARG A 7 -0.59 -11.38 12.44
N VAL A 8 -1.78 -10.97 12.00
CA VAL A 8 -2.67 -11.83 11.20
C VAL A 8 -2.01 -12.18 9.87
N PHE A 9 -1.52 -11.18 9.15
CA PHE A 9 -0.83 -11.36 7.87
C PHE A 9 0.35 -12.33 7.96
N ASP A 10 1.22 -12.16 8.97
CA ASP A 10 2.40 -13.01 9.13
C ASP A 10 2.01 -14.46 9.44
N SER A 11 0.92 -14.65 10.21
CA SER A 11 0.35 -15.98 10.50
C SER A 11 -0.38 -16.65 9.34
N MET A 12 -0.67 -15.95 8.24
CA MET A 12 -1.34 -16.54 7.08
C MET A 12 -0.42 -17.59 6.42
N PRO A 13 -0.88 -18.85 6.26
CA PRO A 13 -0.09 -19.91 5.64
C PRO A 13 0.17 -19.63 4.16
N GLU A 14 -0.80 -19.00 3.48
CA GLU A 14 -0.67 -18.53 2.11
C GLU A 14 -1.01 -17.04 2.07
N LYS A 15 -0.05 -16.23 1.62
CA LYS A 15 -0.24 -14.80 1.38
C LYS A 15 -0.49 -14.60 -0.10
N ASN A 16 -1.50 -13.82 -0.44
CA ASN A 16 -1.81 -13.48 -1.83
C ASN A 16 -1.49 -12.00 -2.12
N LEU A 17 -1.52 -11.63 -3.40
CA LEU A 17 -1.23 -10.28 -3.86
C LEU A 17 -2.00 -9.20 -3.10
N VAL A 18 -3.29 -9.45 -2.81
CA VAL A 18 -4.16 -8.50 -2.10
C VAL A 18 -3.70 -8.30 -0.66
N SER A 19 -3.34 -9.39 0.04
CA SER A 19 -2.86 -9.32 1.43
C SER A 19 -1.53 -8.55 1.56
N TRP A 20 -0.62 -8.74 0.60
CA TRP A 20 0.63 -7.97 0.51
C TRP A 20 0.36 -6.47 0.29
N LYS A 21 -0.45 -6.15 -0.72
CA LYS A 21 -0.84 -4.77 -1.03
C LYS A 21 -1.50 -4.08 0.16
N ALA A 22 -2.42 -4.76 0.83
CA ALA A 22 -3.11 -4.23 2.00
C ALA A 22 -2.13 -3.88 3.14
N MET A 23 -1.15 -4.75 3.42
CA MET A 23 -0.16 -4.48 4.46
C MET A 23 0.79 -3.35 4.09
N ILE A 24 1.30 -3.33 2.85
CA ILE A 24 2.22 -2.30 2.38
C ILE A 24 1.53 -0.93 2.41
N MET A 25 0.31 -0.81 1.85
CA MET A 25 -0.47 0.42 1.92
C MET A 25 -0.80 0.83 3.35
N GLY A 26 -1.08 -0.15 4.23
CA GLY A 26 -1.33 0.08 5.64
C GLY A 26 -0.15 0.74 6.33
N TYR A 27 1.07 0.24 6.13
CA TYR A 27 2.28 0.86 6.68
C TYR A 27 2.57 2.22 6.02
N ALA A 28 2.50 2.31 4.69
CA ALA A 28 2.77 3.53 3.92
C ALA A 28 1.87 4.71 4.36
N ARG A 29 0.54 4.51 4.39
CA ARG A 29 -0.44 5.54 4.79
C ARG A 29 -0.35 5.97 6.25
N ASN A 30 0.30 5.17 7.10
CA ASN A 30 0.52 5.50 8.51
C ASN A 30 1.92 6.12 8.75
N GLY A 31 2.67 6.45 7.69
CA GLY A 31 4.00 7.05 7.78
C GLY A 31 5.12 6.06 8.14
N PHE A 32 4.83 4.76 8.15
CA PHE A 32 5.79 3.69 8.45
C PHE A 32 6.49 3.20 7.17
N CYS A 33 7.20 4.12 6.55
CA CYS A 33 7.82 3.96 5.24
C CYS A 33 8.84 2.84 5.17
N ARG A 34 9.62 2.71 6.23
CA ARG A 34 10.68 1.69 6.31
C ARG A 34 10.08 0.29 6.36
N GLU A 35 8.98 0.13 7.08
CA GLU A 35 8.23 -1.11 7.21
C GLU A 35 7.52 -1.45 5.90
N ALA A 36 6.93 -0.46 5.22
CA ALA A 36 6.33 -0.63 3.90
C ALA A 36 7.36 -1.11 2.85
N LEU A 37 8.55 -0.50 2.80
CA LEU A 37 9.64 -0.93 1.92
C LEU A 37 10.12 -2.34 2.22
N LYS A 38 10.28 -2.69 3.51
CA LYS A 38 10.66 -4.06 3.89
C LYS A 38 9.66 -5.10 3.41
N LEU A 39 8.36 -4.79 3.49
CA LEU A 39 7.31 -5.67 3.00
C LEU A 39 7.30 -5.76 1.48
N MET A 40 7.54 -4.65 0.78
CA MET A 40 7.68 -4.62 -0.67
C MET A 40 8.82 -5.54 -1.15
N TYR A 41 10.01 -5.45 -0.54
CA TYR A 41 11.12 -6.35 -0.88
C TYR A 41 10.83 -7.80 -0.51
N ARG A 42 10.12 -8.05 0.60
CA ARG A 42 9.71 -9.41 0.98
C ARG A 42 8.72 -10.00 -0.02
N MET A 43 7.80 -9.19 -0.53
CA MET A 43 6.84 -9.56 -1.56
C MET A 43 7.54 -10.03 -2.84
N GLU A 44 8.55 -9.28 -3.33
CA GLU A 44 9.37 -9.69 -4.49
C GLU A 44 10.14 -10.97 -4.22
N ALA A 45 10.73 -11.12 -3.03
CA ALA A 45 11.49 -12.31 -2.67
C ALA A 45 10.61 -13.57 -2.59
N GLU A 46 9.32 -13.42 -2.28
CA GLU A 46 8.33 -14.50 -2.31
C GLU A 46 7.75 -14.74 -3.72
N GLY A 47 8.24 -14.03 -4.74
CA GLY A 47 7.90 -14.24 -6.15
C GLY A 47 6.68 -13.45 -6.64
N PHE A 48 6.20 -12.47 -5.87
CA PHE A 48 5.12 -11.59 -6.29
C PHE A 48 5.68 -10.33 -6.94
N GLU A 49 5.10 -9.91 -8.07
CA GLU A 49 5.41 -8.62 -8.66
C GLU A 49 4.83 -7.48 -7.82
N VAL A 50 5.70 -6.52 -7.50
CA VAL A 50 5.29 -5.23 -6.96
C VAL A 50 4.81 -4.38 -8.13
N ASP A 51 3.62 -3.79 -8.00
CA ASP A 51 3.09 -2.88 -9.03
C ASP A 51 3.63 -1.46 -8.87
N ASP A 52 3.66 -0.71 -9.96
CA ASP A 52 4.06 0.70 -9.98
C ASP A 52 3.22 1.54 -8.99
N TYR A 53 1.98 1.11 -8.73
CA TYR A 53 1.10 1.73 -7.75
C TYR A 53 1.63 1.63 -6.31
N ILE A 54 2.13 0.46 -5.88
CA ILE A 54 2.78 0.30 -4.56
C ILE A 54 4.00 1.21 -4.48
N PHE A 55 4.86 1.22 -5.50
CA PHE A 55 6.06 2.05 -5.53
C PHE A 55 5.71 3.54 -5.41
N ALA A 56 4.75 4.02 -6.20
CA ALA A 56 4.27 5.40 -6.15
C ALA A 56 3.64 5.73 -4.79
N THR A 57 2.89 4.80 -4.19
CA THR A 57 2.28 4.99 -2.87
C THR A 57 3.33 5.13 -1.79
N ILE A 58 4.35 4.27 -1.77
CA ILE A 58 5.45 4.37 -0.81
C ILE A 58 6.21 5.69 -1.03
N LEU A 59 6.52 6.05 -2.27
CA LEU A 59 7.27 7.26 -2.56
C LEU A 59 6.51 8.53 -2.13
N SER A 60 5.20 8.62 -2.42
CA SER A 60 4.36 9.78 -2.11
C SER A 60 3.98 9.92 -0.63
N THR A 61 3.85 8.81 0.10
CA THR A 61 3.53 8.83 1.54
C THR A 61 4.76 9.05 2.42
N CYS A 62 5.96 8.86 1.85
CA CYS A 62 7.22 8.85 2.59
C CYS A 62 8.17 9.97 2.23
N GLY A 63 8.17 10.38 0.96
CA GLY A 63 8.70 11.66 0.53
C GLY A 63 7.52 12.58 0.41
N ASP A 64 7.50 13.66 1.18
CA ASP A 64 6.48 14.72 1.11
C ASP A 64 6.58 15.45 -0.25
N ILE A 65 6.21 14.74 -1.32
CA ILE A 65 6.16 15.20 -2.69
C ILE A 65 4.72 14.95 -3.12
N GLN A 66 3.95 16.03 -3.24
CA GLN A 66 2.68 16.03 -3.97
C GLN A 66 2.95 15.60 -5.42
N LEU A 67 3.00 14.30 -5.68
CA LEU A 67 2.70 13.75 -6.98
C LEU A 67 1.18 13.71 -7.08
N ASN A 68 0.63 14.87 -7.44
CA ASN A 68 -0.73 14.99 -7.95
C ASN A 68 -0.80 14.29 -9.30
N GLU A 69 -0.82 12.97 -9.31
CA GLU A 69 -1.19 12.21 -10.49
C GLU A 69 -2.68 11.88 -10.37
N ALA A 70 -3.46 12.79 -10.96
CA ALA A 70 -4.83 12.65 -11.41
C ALA A 70 -5.83 11.97 -10.45
N ASP A 71 -6.71 12.83 -9.93
CA ASP A 71 -8.13 12.55 -9.75
C ASP A 71 -8.64 11.46 -10.73
N SER A 72 -8.89 10.26 -10.21
CA SER A 72 -9.77 9.31 -10.85
C SER A 72 -10.70 8.70 -9.80
N SER A 73 -11.43 9.57 -9.09
CA SER A 73 -12.75 9.27 -8.56
C SER A 73 -13.47 10.55 -8.10
N ALA A 74 -13.52 11.58 -8.95
CA ALA A 74 -14.71 12.43 -9.08
C ALA A 74 -15.89 11.64 -9.70
N THR A 75 -16.08 10.37 -9.32
CA THR A 75 -17.36 9.68 -9.46
C THR A 75 -18.24 10.07 -8.28
N CYS A 76 -18.68 11.32 -8.28
CA CYS A 76 -19.98 11.66 -7.72
C CYS A 76 -20.55 12.86 -8.48
N TYR A 77 -21.00 12.58 -9.71
CA TYR A 77 -21.98 13.38 -10.47
C TYR A 77 -23.37 13.39 -9.77
N LEU A 78 -23.42 13.42 -8.44
CA LEU A 78 -24.62 13.52 -7.60
C LEU A 78 -24.13 14.30 -6.37
N GLU A 79 -24.27 15.61 -6.26
CA GLU A 79 -25.56 16.29 -6.16
C GLU A 79 -25.57 17.57 -7.01
N THR A 80 -26.39 17.53 -8.06
CA THR A 80 -26.77 18.69 -8.87
C THR A 80 -27.63 19.64 -8.04
N SER A 81 -27.25 20.91 -7.97
CA SER A 81 -28.17 22.02 -7.69
C SER A 81 -28.03 23.09 -8.74
#